data_AF-A0A973A0S2-F1
#
_entry.id   AF-A0A973A0S2-F1
#
_cell.length_a   1.000
_cell.length_b   1.000
_cell.length_c   1.000
_cell.angle_alpha   90.00
_cell.angle_beta   90.00
_cell.angle_gamma   90.00
#
_symmetry.space_group_name_H-M   'P 1'
#
loop_
_entity.id
_entity.type
_entity.pdbx_description
1 polymer ?
#
loop_
_entity_poly.entity_id
_entity_poly.type
_entity_poly.pdbx_seq_one_letter_code
_entity_poly.pdbx_strand_id
1 'polypeptide(L)'
;MVKAKAAVLERFLTEFNVNAHVIAAETGPVVTMYELELAAGVKVSQITGLANDMARALSAGAVRVVAPLPGKHTIGIEVPNSKKETVRIRSMFEQSGQRHGKMAIPLFLGKDSSGESLVSDLAKMPHMLIAGTTGSGKSVCINSIIVSILMTKRPDEVKLILVDPKMVEMTAYNTVPHLMCPIVTETPVAVQILEWATVKMDERYAVLAEGRVKNISEFNKLGTEEVIKRFKPTTPDEEAKIPKKLPYIVIIIDELADLMMTASKEIESYIVRLAQKSRAVGIHIVLATQRPQATVVTGLIKSNMPTRIGFRVAARMDSRIILDQNGAEMLLGEGDMLFLKPGTSDLIRAQGTFLDDGEIHSIVKHLKEVAEPQFHPELTQLKHIDTSEIQKDELFDDAVRVVLASKRGSVSLLQRRLSIGYARSSRIIEMMAASGILGEYKGSQAREVMMTLDEYEAICAQMEADENAGYVDMAEPSQEEPAYVSEGQREYMAIESDASEDKDEVEEKEDEDEYELVDEDEDEVEDDEEYEIVDEEEEEEEEEGDADE
;
A
#
# COMPACT_ATOMS: atom_id res chain seq x y z
N MET A 1 19.00 17.61 34.11
CA MET A 1 18.55 16.21 33.86
C MET A 1 19.53 15.43 33.02
N VAL A 2 19.91 15.88 31.81
CA VAL A 2 20.85 15.16 30.92
C VAL A 2 22.18 14.80 31.60
N LYS A 3 22.88 15.77 32.21
CA LYS A 3 24.14 15.51 32.94
C LYS A 3 23.99 14.54 34.11
N ALA A 4 22.83 14.52 34.77
CA ALA A 4 22.58 13.60 35.89
C ALA A 4 22.41 12.17 35.38
N LYS A 5 21.66 11.97 34.28
CA LYS A 5 21.52 10.66 33.63
C LYS A 5 22.85 10.15 33.06
N ALA A 6 23.70 11.03 32.52
CA ALA A 6 25.05 10.67 32.09
C ALA A 6 25.89 10.11 33.26
N ALA A 7 25.90 10.79 34.41
CA ALA A 7 26.62 10.32 35.59
C ALA A 7 26.08 9.00 36.16
N VAL A 8 24.75 8.80 36.11
CA VAL A 8 24.13 7.52 36.49
C VAL A 8 24.54 6.40 35.53
N LEU A 9 24.59 6.67 34.22
CA LEU A 9 25.03 5.71 33.21
C LEU A 9 26.49 5.27 33.41
N GLU A 10 27.41 6.22 33.60
CA GLU A 10 28.83 5.89 33.86
C GLU A 10 29.02 5.09 35.15
N ARG A 11 28.33 5.50 36.23
CA ARG A 11 28.37 4.77 37.50
C ARG A 11 27.83 3.34 37.34
N PHE A 12 26.70 3.18 36.67
CA PHE A 12 26.11 1.87 36.40
C PHE A 12 27.07 0.98 35.61
N LEU A 13 27.67 1.48 34.53
CA LEU A 13 28.62 0.70 33.73
C LEU A 13 29.84 0.29 34.56
N THR A 14 30.33 1.18 35.42
CA THR A 14 31.42 0.88 36.36
C THR A 14 31.06 -0.23 37.35
N GLU A 15 29.84 -0.23 37.89
CA GLU A 15 29.33 -1.26 38.81
C GLU A 15 29.29 -2.66 38.15
N PHE A 16 29.17 -2.74 36.83
CA PHE A 16 29.22 -3.98 36.04
C PHE A 16 30.62 -4.26 35.44
N ASN A 17 31.67 -3.58 35.91
CA ASN A 17 33.04 -3.69 35.41
C ASN A 17 33.19 -3.35 33.91
N VAL A 18 32.31 -2.50 33.38
CA VAL A 18 32.39 -1.98 32.02
C VAL A 18 32.95 -0.56 32.07
N ASN A 19 34.21 -0.40 31.68
CA ASN A 19 34.90 0.89 31.78
C ASN A 19 34.64 1.73 30.51
N ALA A 20 33.73 2.70 30.62
CA ALA A 20 33.33 3.59 29.53
C ALA A 20 32.99 4.98 30.06
N HIS A 21 33.20 6.00 29.23
CA HIS A 21 32.97 7.41 29.58
C HIS A 21 32.02 8.08 28.60
N VAL A 22 31.12 8.91 29.11
CA VAL A 22 30.21 9.72 28.29
C VAL A 22 30.93 10.99 27.86
N ILE A 23 31.24 11.10 26.57
CA ILE A 23 31.97 12.25 26.01
C ILE A 23 31.06 13.37 25.52
N ALA A 24 29.84 13.03 25.09
CA ALA A 24 28.86 13.98 24.61
C ALA A 24 27.44 13.47 24.89
N ALA A 25 26.49 14.41 24.94
CA ALA A 25 25.08 14.09 24.99
C ALA A 25 24.32 15.06 24.07
N GLU A 26 23.54 14.51 23.15
CA GLU A 26 22.70 15.26 22.22
C GLU A 26 21.23 14.93 22.49
N THR A 27 20.42 15.95 22.74
CA THR A 27 19.00 15.78 23.05
C THR A 27 18.17 16.04 21.80
N GLY A 28 17.53 14.99 21.28
CA GLY A 28 16.53 15.08 20.23
C GLY A 28 15.10 15.19 20.76
N PRO A 29 14.10 15.09 19.87
CA PRO A 29 12.69 15.26 20.20
C PRO A 29 12.17 14.24 21.23
N VAL A 30 12.58 12.97 21.09
CA VAL A 30 12.02 11.86 21.89
C VAL A 30 13.08 11.11 22.70
N VAL A 31 14.32 11.10 22.23
CA VAL A 31 15.44 10.45 22.91
C VAL A 31 16.59 11.44 23.10
N THR A 32 17.41 11.19 24.12
CA THR A 32 18.73 11.78 24.26
C THR A 32 19.76 10.70 23.93
N MET A 33 20.65 11.01 22.98
CA MET A 33 21.78 10.16 22.62
C MET A 33 22.96 10.51 23.54
N TYR A 34 23.41 9.54 24.34
CA TYR A 34 24.68 9.64 25.07
C TYR A 34 25.76 8.95 24.26
N GLU A 35 26.81 9.68 23.93
CA GLU A 35 27.97 9.16 23.21
C GLU A 35 29.01 8.65 24.19
N LEU A 36 29.38 7.38 24.07
CA LEU A 36 30.31 6.68 24.94
C LEU A 36 31.61 6.35 24.21
N GLU A 37 32.71 6.68 24.87
CA GLU A 37 34.04 6.20 24.55
C GLU A 37 34.36 4.97 25.42
N LEU A 38 34.79 3.88 24.77
CA LEU A 38 35.10 2.64 25.45
C LEU A 38 36.59 2.54 25.79
N ALA A 39 36.91 2.03 26.97
CA ALA A 39 38.28 1.63 27.28
C ALA A 39 38.72 0.43 26.42
N ALA A 40 40.04 0.33 26.22
CA ALA A 40 40.63 -0.78 25.47
C ALA A 40 40.22 -2.15 26.09
N GLY A 41 39.77 -3.07 25.24
CA GLY A 41 39.37 -4.42 25.64
C GLY A 41 37.88 -4.57 26.03
N VAL A 42 37.12 -3.48 26.17
CA VAL A 42 35.67 -3.55 26.39
C VAL A 42 34.97 -3.94 25.08
N LYS A 43 34.16 -5.00 25.13
CA LYS A 43 33.42 -5.47 23.96
C LYS A 43 32.05 -4.79 23.90
N VAL A 44 31.64 -4.37 22.70
CA VAL A 44 30.29 -3.82 22.42
C VAL A 44 29.19 -4.74 22.97
N SER A 45 29.35 -6.05 22.81
CA SER A 45 28.37 -7.05 23.26
C SER A 45 28.11 -7.02 24.77
N GLN A 46 29.08 -6.60 25.59
CA GLN A 46 28.88 -6.45 27.03
C GLN A 46 27.88 -5.33 27.31
N ILE A 47 27.97 -4.21 26.59
CA ILE A 47 27.06 -3.07 26.74
C ILE A 47 25.68 -3.41 26.18
N THR A 48 25.63 -4.06 25.01
CA THR A 48 24.37 -4.52 24.43
C THR A 48 23.63 -5.48 25.35
N GLY A 49 24.36 -6.36 26.05
CA GLY A 49 23.78 -7.29 27.04
C GLY A 49 23.19 -6.60 28.27
N LEU A 50 23.68 -5.41 28.63
CA LEU A 50 23.22 -4.64 29.80
C LEU A 50 22.05 -3.70 29.49
N ALA A 51 21.47 -3.73 28.28
CA ALA A 51 20.45 -2.76 27.86
C ALA A 51 19.24 -2.69 28.80
N ASN A 52 18.73 -3.84 29.28
CA ASN A 52 17.58 -3.90 30.18
C ASN A 52 17.92 -3.35 31.58
N ASP A 53 19.10 -3.67 32.10
CA ASP A 53 19.55 -3.14 33.39
C ASP A 53 19.87 -1.65 33.33
N MET A 54 20.45 -1.17 32.22
CA MET A 54 20.63 0.27 31.96
C MET A 54 19.29 1.01 31.95
N ALA A 55 18.27 0.44 31.28
CA ALA A 55 16.93 1.02 31.27
C ALA A 55 16.37 1.16 32.68
N ARG A 56 16.48 0.10 33.51
CA ARG A 56 16.07 0.11 34.92
C ARG A 56 16.82 1.17 35.74
N ALA A 57 18.16 1.23 35.62
CA ALA A 57 18.99 2.17 36.36
C ALA A 57 18.68 3.64 36.00
N LEU A 58 18.38 3.91 34.73
CA LEU A 58 18.04 5.24 34.23
C LEU A 58 16.57 5.62 34.43
N SER A 59 15.77 4.72 35.02
CA SER A 59 14.31 4.85 35.12
C SER A 59 13.68 5.17 33.76
N ALA A 60 14.14 4.46 32.74
CA ALA A 60 13.66 4.54 31.36
C ALA A 60 12.92 3.24 31.00
N GLY A 61 11.89 3.33 30.16
CA GLY A 61 11.14 2.15 29.72
C GLY A 61 11.98 1.18 28.88
N ALA A 62 12.79 1.72 27.97
CA ALA A 62 13.74 0.95 27.15
C ALA A 62 14.95 1.82 26.79
N VAL A 63 16.08 1.19 26.49
CA VAL A 63 17.31 1.85 26.02
C VAL A 63 17.81 1.13 24.78
N ARG A 64 18.22 1.89 23.77
CA ARG A 64 18.77 1.33 22.53
C ARG A 64 20.27 1.63 22.43
N VAL A 65 21.05 0.60 22.15
CA VAL A 65 22.50 0.68 21.94
C VAL A 65 22.77 0.77 20.44
N VAL A 66 23.48 1.82 20.01
CA VAL A 66 23.87 2.08 18.62
C VAL A 66 25.37 1.94 18.51
N ALA A 67 25.85 0.90 17.84
CA ALA A 67 27.27 0.62 17.74
C ALA A 67 27.65 0.12 16.34
N PRO A 68 28.65 0.71 15.67
CA PRO A 68 29.28 2.00 15.99
C PRO A 68 28.39 3.20 15.64
N LEU A 69 28.68 4.39 16.16
CA LEU A 69 28.09 5.63 15.64
C LEU A 69 28.65 5.93 14.24
N PRO A 70 27.81 6.31 13.26
CA PRO A 70 28.27 6.61 11.91
C PRO A 70 29.41 7.63 11.87
N GLY A 71 30.54 7.26 11.26
CA GLY A 71 31.71 8.12 11.14
C GLY A 71 32.52 8.33 12.43
N LYS A 72 32.23 7.58 13.51
CA LYS A 72 32.94 7.67 14.80
C LYS A 72 33.36 6.30 15.32
N HIS A 73 34.34 6.29 16.24
CA HIS A 73 34.80 5.08 16.95
C HIS A 73 34.07 4.85 18.28
N THR A 74 32.98 5.58 18.51
CA THR A 74 32.22 5.63 19.75
C THR A 74 30.89 4.90 19.62
N ILE A 75 30.22 4.68 20.76
CA ILE A 75 28.92 4.00 20.84
C ILE A 75 27.87 5.01 21.30
N GLY A 76 26.66 4.91 20.76
CA GLY A 76 25.51 5.68 21.20
C GLY A 76 24.61 4.89 22.13
N ILE A 77 24.14 5.52 23.20
CA ILE A 77 23.10 5.01 24.08
C ILE A 77 21.90 5.96 23.99
N GLU A 78 20.85 5.53 23.30
CA GLU A 78 19.61 6.28 23.15
C GLU A 78 18.72 6.03 24.37
N VAL A 79 18.50 7.07 25.17
CA VAL A 79 17.64 7.02 26.36
C VAL A 79 16.41 7.89 26.13
N PRO A 80 15.19 7.38 26.36
CA PRO A 80 13.96 8.15 26.29
C PRO A 80 13.99 9.42 27.14
N ASN A 81 13.50 10.51 26.56
CA ASN A 81 13.27 11.76 27.26
C ASN A 81 12.08 11.63 28.22
N SER A 82 12.15 12.32 29.36
CA SER A 82 11.03 12.36 30.31
C SER A 82 9.82 13.15 29.79
N LYS A 83 10.05 14.06 28.83
CA LYS A 83 9.01 14.78 28.09
C LYS A 83 9.35 14.68 26.60
N LYS A 84 8.44 14.08 25.83
CA LYS A 84 8.56 13.96 24.37
C LYS A 84 8.12 15.27 23.71
N GLU A 85 8.82 15.71 22.68
CA GLU A 85 8.39 16.80 21.80
C GLU A 85 7.44 16.25 20.72
N THR A 86 6.27 16.87 20.57
CA THR A 86 5.39 16.61 19.42
C THR A 86 5.91 17.35 18.19
N VAL A 87 6.33 16.60 17.17
CA VAL A 87 6.85 17.17 15.92
C VAL A 87 5.69 17.59 15.03
N ARG A 88 5.35 18.88 14.98
CA ARG A 88 4.26 19.39 14.14
C ARG A 88 4.71 19.63 12.70
N ILE A 89 3.83 19.41 11.72
CA ILE A 89 4.14 19.59 10.30
C ILE A 89 4.62 21.02 9.97
N ARG A 90 4.04 22.04 10.62
CA ARG A 90 4.44 23.44 10.43
C ARG A 90 5.93 23.65 10.71
N SER A 91 6.44 23.06 11.79
CA SER A 91 7.86 23.17 12.13
C SER A 91 8.76 22.57 11.05
N MET A 92 8.25 21.56 10.32
CA MET A 92 8.97 20.92 9.22
C MET A 92 9.03 21.79 7.98
N PHE A 93 7.95 22.49 7.65
CA PHE A 93 7.97 23.50 6.59
C PHE A 93 8.96 24.61 6.90
N GLU A 94 8.91 25.16 8.11
CA GLU A 94 9.79 26.26 8.55
C GLU A 94 11.27 25.86 8.53
N GLN A 95 11.62 24.68 9.05
CA GLN A 95 13.01 24.19 9.07
C GLN A 95 13.54 23.78 7.69
N SER A 96 12.69 23.18 6.84
CA SER A 96 13.11 22.76 5.49
C SER A 96 13.44 23.95 4.58
N GLY A 97 12.96 25.15 4.91
CA GLY A 97 13.15 26.37 4.14
C GLY A 97 12.77 26.16 2.67
N GLN A 98 13.62 26.57 1.73
CA GLN A 98 13.35 26.43 0.30
C GLN A 98 13.76 25.06 -0.29
N ARG A 99 14.23 24.10 0.53
CA ARG A 99 14.75 22.81 0.03
C ARG A 99 13.67 21.95 -0.62
N HIS A 100 12.48 21.94 -0.02
CA HIS A 100 11.34 21.13 -0.49
C HIS A 100 10.80 21.60 -1.86
N GLY A 101 10.95 22.89 -2.21
CA GLY A 101 10.51 23.43 -3.51
C GLY A 101 11.23 22.84 -4.72
N LYS A 102 12.43 22.26 -4.54
CA LYS A 102 13.18 21.58 -5.61
C LYS A 102 12.84 20.09 -5.76
N MET A 103 12.10 19.53 -4.82
CA MET A 103 11.72 18.12 -4.82
C MET A 103 10.53 17.88 -5.73
N ALA A 104 10.48 16.73 -6.39
CA ALA A 104 9.33 16.38 -7.22
C ALA A 104 8.12 16.03 -6.35
N ILE A 105 8.33 15.24 -5.29
CA ILE A 105 7.29 14.80 -4.34
C ILE A 105 7.88 14.88 -2.91
N PRO A 106 7.92 16.06 -2.29
CA PRO A 106 8.47 16.22 -0.94
C PRO A 106 7.57 15.55 0.12
N LEU A 107 8.20 14.82 1.04
CA LEU A 107 7.58 14.15 2.17
C LEU A 107 8.19 14.68 3.47
N PHE A 108 7.36 15.23 4.37
CA PHE A 108 7.77 15.71 5.68
C PHE A 108 7.62 14.58 6.72
N LEU A 109 8.62 13.72 6.81
CA LEU A 109 8.53 12.48 7.58
C LEU A 109 8.66 12.71 9.08
N GLY A 110 9.48 13.67 9.52
CA GLY A 110 9.64 13.96 10.95
C GLY A 110 10.96 14.63 11.29
N LYS A 111 11.44 14.46 12.52
CA LYS A 111 12.76 14.88 12.99
C LYS A 111 13.60 13.68 13.40
N ASP A 112 14.90 13.68 13.10
CA ASP A 112 15.79 12.63 13.57
C ASP A 112 16.12 12.75 15.08
N SER A 113 16.94 11.81 15.59
CA SER A 113 17.38 11.79 16.99
C SER A 113 18.25 12.98 17.40
N SER A 114 18.77 13.77 16.47
CA SER A 114 19.48 15.03 16.72
C SER A 114 18.55 16.25 16.61
N GLY A 115 17.31 16.07 16.15
CA GLY A 115 16.31 17.13 15.98
C GLY A 115 16.31 17.79 14.60
N GLU A 116 17.10 17.27 13.66
CA GLU A 116 17.16 17.78 12.28
C GLU A 116 15.94 17.30 11.47
N SER A 117 15.48 18.15 10.55
CA SER A 117 14.29 17.86 9.74
C SER A 117 14.55 16.72 8.75
N LEU A 118 13.79 15.64 8.87
CA LEU A 118 13.77 14.52 7.94
C LEU A 118 12.75 14.80 6.82
N VAL A 119 13.21 15.50 5.78
CA VAL A 119 12.43 15.77 4.56
C VAL A 119 13.05 15.03 3.38
N SER A 120 12.26 14.25 2.67
CA SER A 120 12.74 13.38 1.60
C SER A 120 11.87 13.47 0.34
N ASP A 121 12.42 13.13 -0.82
CA ASP A 121 11.71 13.20 -2.12
C ASP A 121 11.30 11.79 -2.57
N LEU A 122 10.00 11.50 -2.63
CA LEU A 122 9.49 10.18 -3.05
C LEU A 122 9.95 9.82 -4.46
N ALA A 123 10.13 10.79 -5.36
CA ALA A 123 10.62 10.49 -6.71
C ALA A 123 12.07 9.95 -6.73
N LYS A 124 12.86 10.29 -5.70
CA LYS A 124 14.21 9.74 -5.49
C LYS A 124 14.20 8.44 -4.69
N MET A 125 13.11 8.19 -3.98
CA MET A 125 12.83 7.03 -3.12
C MET A 125 11.63 6.28 -3.68
N PRO A 126 11.74 5.67 -4.88
CA PRO A 126 10.60 5.51 -5.78
C PRO A 126 9.44 4.68 -5.22
N HIS A 127 9.71 3.76 -4.29
CA HIS A 127 8.71 2.99 -3.60
C HIS A 127 9.08 2.86 -2.12
N MET A 128 8.06 2.84 -1.26
CA MET A 128 8.23 2.86 0.18
C MET A 128 7.34 1.81 0.84
N LEU A 129 7.90 1.10 1.81
CA LEU A 129 7.18 0.20 2.71
C LEU A 129 7.11 0.79 4.11
N ILE A 130 5.93 0.84 4.70
CA ILE A 130 5.66 1.31 6.06
C ILE A 130 5.05 0.16 6.84
N ALA A 131 5.56 -0.13 8.04
CA ALA A 131 4.96 -1.15 8.87
C ALA A 131 5.06 -0.83 10.36
N GLY A 132 4.08 -1.30 11.12
CA GLY A 132 4.03 -1.15 12.57
C GLY A 132 2.68 -1.51 13.13
N THR A 133 2.61 -1.82 14.43
CA THR A 133 1.37 -2.23 15.08
C THR A 133 0.40 -1.07 15.28
N THR A 134 -0.84 -1.38 15.63
CA THR A 134 -1.86 -0.38 15.97
C THR A 134 -1.35 0.57 17.06
N GLY A 135 -1.62 1.88 16.93
CA GLY A 135 -1.16 2.91 17.87
C GLY A 135 0.33 3.24 17.80
N SER A 136 1.10 2.62 16.90
CA SER A 136 2.54 2.89 16.75
C SER A 136 2.86 4.21 16.05
N GLY A 137 1.93 4.74 15.24
CA GLY A 137 2.10 5.97 14.45
C GLY A 137 2.00 5.79 12.93
N LYS A 138 1.78 4.55 12.44
CA LYS A 138 1.64 4.23 11.00
C LYS A 138 0.64 5.14 10.29
N SER A 139 -0.60 5.22 10.77
CA SER A 139 -1.67 5.97 10.08
C SER A 139 -1.40 7.48 10.07
N VAL A 140 -0.87 8.02 11.17
CA VAL A 140 -0.43 9.43 11.24
C VAL A 140 0.69 9.72 10.23
N CYS A 141 1.61 8.77 10.03
CA CYS A 141 2.67 8.89 9.01
C CYS A 141 2.09 8.93 7.58
N ILE A 142 1.12 8.07 7.29
CA ILE A 142 0.42 8.06 6.00
C ILE A 142 -0.31 9.40 5.77
N ASN A 143 -1.01 9.90 6.78
CA ASN A 143 -1.61 11.23 6.75
C ASN A 143 -0.56 12.33 6.50
N SER A 144 0.59 12.25 7.15
CA SER A 144 1.71 13.18 6.89
C SER A 144 2.18 13.12 5.44
N ILE A 145 2.29 11.93 4.85
CA ILE A 145 2.67 11.75 3.44
C ILE A 145 1.65 12.40 2.51
N ILE A 146 0.35 12.13 2.72
CA ILE A 146 -0.73 12.70 1.90
C ILE A 146 -0.72 14.22 2.02
N VAL A 147 -0.74 14.75 3.25
CA VAL A 147 -0.76 16.20 3.51
C VAL A 147 0.51 16.88 2.97
N SER A 148 1.68 16.24 3.04
CA SER A 148 2.91 16.75 2.43
C SER A 148 2.74 17.04 0.95
N ILE A 149 2.09 16.12 0.21
CA ILE A 149 1.81 16.28 -1.22
C ILE A 149 0.78 17.38 -1.45
N LEU A 150 -0.35 17.32 -0.73
CA LEU A 150 -1.45 18.28 -0.85
C LEU A 150 -1.00 19.72 -0.61
N MET A 151 -0.06 19.92 0.31
CA MET A 151 0.44 21.24 0.70
C MET A 151 1.57 21.77 -0.20
N THR A 152 2.15 20.95 -1.07
CA THR A 152 3.33 21.33 -1.87
C THR A 152 3.17 21.16 -3.37
N LYS A 153 2.16 20.42 -3.84
CA LYS A 153 1.99 20.07 -5.24
C LYS A 153 0.56 20.31 -5.69
N ARG A 154 0.41 20.81 -6.91
CA ARG A 154 -0.90 20.95 -7.54
C ARG A 154 -1.40 19.63 -8.13
N PRO A 155 -2.71 19.47 -8.34
CA PRO A 155 -3.28 18.26 -8.96
C PRO A 155 -2.74 17.94 -10.37
N ASP A 156 -2.25 18.94 -11.12
CA ASP A 156 -1.61 18.74 -12.43
C ASP A 156 -0.16 18.22 -12.32
N GLU A 157 0.43 18.29 -11.13
CA GLU A 157 1.81 17.87 -10.86
C GLU A 157 1.86 16.49 -10.20
N VAL A 158 0.95 16.22 -9.26
CA VAL A 158 0.85 14.93 -8.54
C VAL A 158 -0.61 14.52 -8.43
N LYS A 159 -0.89 13.25 -8.73
CA LYS A 159 -2.18 12.59 -8.61
C LYS A 159 -2.09 11.42 -7.63
N LEU A 160 -3.18 11.16 -6.92
CA LEU A 160 -3.28 10.16 -5.85
C LEU A 160 -4.29 9.07 -6.20
N ILE A 161 -3.94 7.84 -5.85
CA ILE A 161 -4.86 6.70 -5.76
C ILE A 161 -4.72 6.15 -4.35
N LEU A 162 -5.83 6.10 -3.61
CA LEU A 162 -5.87 5.70 -2.21
C LEU A 162 -6.65 4.39 -2.09
N VAL A 163 -6.04 3.39 -1.47
CA VAL A 163 -6.65 2.09 -1.18
C VAL A 163 -6.73 1.93 0.34
N ASP A 164 -7.96 1.95 0.86
CA ASP A 164 -8.28 1.86 2.28
C ASP A 164 -9.43 0.85 2.47
N PRO A 165 -9.12 -0.46 2.57
CA PRO A 165 -10.12 -1.51 2.70
C PRO A 165 -11.01 -1.35 3.95
N LYS A 166 -10.55 -0.62 4.97
CA LYS A 166 -11.25 -0.46 6.24
C LYS A 166 -12.06 0.81 6.34
N MET A 167 -11.93 1.75 5.40
CA MET A 167 -12.60 3.06 5.39
C MET A 167 -12.35 3.91 6.66
N VAL A 168 -11.26 3.67 7.38
CA VAL A 168 -10.97 4.36 8.65
C VAL A 168 -10.01 5.52 8.44
N GLU A 169 -8.95 5.30 7.68
CA GLU A 169 -7.75 6.15 7.75
C GLU A 169 -7.76 7.27 6.72
N MET A 170 -8.31 7.02 5.53
CA MET A 170 -8.20 7.93 4.39
C MET A 170 -9.51 8.61 4.00
N THR A 171 -10.64 8.25 4.61
CA THR A 171 -11.99 8.76 4.29
C THR A 171 -12.08 10.29 4.28
N ALA A 172 -11.28 10.97 5.11
CA ALA A 172 -11.18 12.43 5.14
C ALA A 172 -10.78 13.05 3.79
N TYR A 173 -10.07 12.33 2.92
CA TYR A 173 -9.55 12.85 1.66
C TYR A 173 -10.48 12.66 0.46
N ASN A 174 -11.68 12.10 0.61
CA ASN A 174 -12.60 11.75 -0.49
C ASN A 174 -12.91 12.88 -1.50
N THR A 175 -12.68 14.14 -1.10
CA THR A 175 -13.01 15.32 -1.92
C THR A 175 -11.80 16.07 -2.45
N VAL A 176 -10.57 15.59 -2.25
CA VAL A 176 -9.38 16.32 -2.69
C VAL A 176 -9.18 16.22 -4.21
N PRO A 177 -8.80 17.33 -4.88
CA PRO A 177 -8.70 17.38 -6.35
C PRO A 177 -7.58 16.51 -6.95
N HIS A 178 -6.66 16.04 -6.10
CA HIS A 178 -5.57 15.14 -6.47
C HIS A 178 -6.03 13.71 -6.74
N LEU A 179 -7.21 13.29 -6.26
CA LEU A 179 -7.70 11.93 -6.47
C LEU A 179 -7.96 11.63 -7.95
N MET A 180 -7.55 10.43 -8.39
CA MET A 180 -7.87 9.91 -9.72
C MET A 180 -9.12 9.04 -9.75
N CYS A 181 -9.55 8.53 -8.61
CA CYS A 181 -10.77 7.75 -8.44
C CYS A 181 -11.27 7.93 -7.00
N PRO A 182 -12.51 7.53 -6.68
CA PRO A 182 -12.93 7.37 -5.29
C PRO A 182 -11.95 6.50 -4.51
N ILE A 183 -11.92 6.67 -3.19
CA ILE A 183 -11.09 5.83 -2.32
C ILE A 183 -11.53 4.37 -2.50
N VAL A 184 -10.56 3.51 -2.73
CA VAL A 184 -10.77 2.12 -3.11
C VAL A 184 -10.87 1.30 -1.85
N THR A 185 -12.01 0.65 -1.66
CA THR A 185 -12.32 -0.12 -0.46
C THR A 185 -12.40 -1.62 -0.74
N GLU A 186 -12.69 -1.97 -2.00
CA GLU A 186 -12.84 -3.35 -2.45
C GLU A 186 -11.51 -3.91 -2.97
N THR A 187 -11.09 -5.04 -2.41
CA THR A 187 -9.86 -5.74 -2.81
C THR A 187 -9.80 -6.06 -4.31
N PRO A 188 -10.85 -6.59 -4.96
CA PRO A 188 -10.82 -6.87 -6.40
C PRO A 188 -10.57 -5.62 -7.26
N VAL A 189 -11.12 -4.47 -6.86
CA VAL A 189 -10.88 -3.19 -7.54
C VAL A 189 -9.44 -2.72 -7.35
N ALA A 190 -8.87 -2.92 -6.15
CA ALA A 190 -7.46 -2.60 -5.89
C ALA A 190 -6.50 -3.43 -6.77
N VAL A 191 -6.80 -4.71 -7.01
CA VAL A 191 -6.02 -5.56 -7.94
C VAL A 191 -6.06 -4.98 -9.36
N GLN A 192 -7.26 -4.65 -9.86
CA GLN A 192 -7.44 -4.04 -11.19
C GLN A 192 -6.71 -2.70 -11.32
N ILE A 193 -6.63 -1.92 -10.25
CA ILE A 193 -5.89 -0.64 -10.22
C ILE A 193 -4.39 -0.86 -10.34
N LEU A 194 -3.85 -1.88 -9.66
CA LEU A 194 -2.44 -2.24 -9.77
C LEU A 194 -2.11 -2.74 -11.18
N GLU A 195 -2.99 -3.54 -11.79
CA GLU A 195 -2.86 -3.95 -13.18
C GLU A 195 -2.93 -2.73 -14.14
N TRP A 196 -3.92 -1.85 -13.98
CA TRP A 196 -4.02 -0.59 -14.73
C TRP A 196 -2.74 0.24 -14.60
N ALA A 197 -2.16 0.33 -13.41
CA ALA A 197 -0.93 1.07 -13.19
C ALA A 197 0.25 0.48 -13.98
N THR A 198 0.31 -0.86 -14.15
CA THR A 198 1.33 -1.49 -15.00
C THR A 198 1.13 -1.19 -16.49
N VAL A 199 -0.12 -1.13 -16.95
CA VAL A 199 -0.43 -0.72 -18.32
C VAL A 199 -0.08 0.75 -18.54
N LYS A 200 -0.46 1.61 -17.60
CA LYS A 200 -0.14 3.04 -17.65
C LYS A 200 1.36 3.31 -17.62
N MET A 201 2.11 2.49 -16.90
CA MET A 201 3.57 2.52 -16.90
C MET A 201 4.12 2.27 -18.31
N ASP A 202 3.65 1.24 -19.01
CA ASP A 202 4.08 0.92 -20.38
C ASP A 202 3.71 2.04 -21.37
N GLU A 203 2.49 2.59 -21.26
CA GLU A 203 2.05 3.73 -22.07
C GLU A 203 2.95 4.96 -21.87
N ARG A 204 3.30 5.27 -20.62
CA ARG A 204 4.21 6.38 -20.33
C ARG A 204 5.60 6.13 -20.88
N TYR A 205 6.10 4.90 -20.87
CA TYR A 205 7.36 4.58 -21.53
C TYR A 205 7.33 4.87 -23.03
N ALA A 206 6.23 4.56 -23.71
CA ALA A 206 6.05 4.92 -25.12
C ALA A 206 6.08 6.44 -25.33
N VAL A 207 5.41 7.21 -24.46
CA VAL A 207 5.43 8.68 -24.50
C VAL A 207 6.84 9.24 -24.27
N LEU A 208 7.60 8.69 -23.31
CA LEU A 208 8.98 9.11 -23.06
C LEU A 208 9.91 8.79 -24.24
N ALA A 209 9.73 7.62 -24.86
CA ALA A 209 10.51 7.19 -26.02
C ALA A 209 10.27 8.11 -27.23
N GLU A 210 9.00 8.41 -27.53
CA GLU A 210 8.62 9.33 -28.60
C GLU A 210 9.11 10.76 -28.32
N GLY A 211 8.99 11.18 -27.06
CA GLY A 211 9.57 12.43 -26.55
C GLY A 211 11.10 12.44 -26.48
N ARG A 212 11.79 11.33 -26.75
CA ARG A 212 13.25 11.16 -26.71
C ARG A 212 13.88 11.63 -25.40
N VAL A 213 13.27 11.28 -24.29
CA VAL A 213 13.72 11.60 -22.94
C VAL A 213 13.78 10.35 -22.08
N LYS A 214 14.61 10.36 -21.04
CA LYS A 214 14.83 9.17 -20.21
C LYS A 214 13.82 9.02 -19.07
N ASN A 215 13.20 10.12 -18.65
CA ASN A 215 12.34 10.14 -17.48
C ASN A 215 11.31 11.28 -17.55
N ILE A 216 10.28 11.17 -16.71
CA ILE A 216 9.20 12.15 -16.59
C ILE A 216 9.68 13.56 -16.22
N SER A 217 10.76 13.70 -15.44
CA SER A 217 11.29 15.02 -15.07
C SER A 217 11.85 15.75 -16.28
N GLU A 218 12.56 15.04 -17.16
CA GLU A 218 13.02 15.57 -18.45
C GLU A 218 11.85 15.88 -19.37
N PHE A 219 10.85 15.00 -19.46
CA PHE A 219 9.65 15.21 -20.27
C PHE A 219 8.93 16.50 -19.87
N ASN A 220 8.66 16.67 -18.57
CA ASN A 220 7.92 17.83 -18.03
C ASN A 220 8.69 19.16 -18.12
N LYS A 221 10.01 19.11 -18.36
CA LYS A 221 10.84 20.28 -18.64
C LYS A 221 10.80 20.69 -20.12
N LEU A 222 10.34 19.82 -21.01
CA LEU A 222 10.12 20.18 -22.41
C LEU A 222 9.00 21.23 -22.48
N GLY A 223 9.22 22.28 -23.27
CA GLY A 223 8.15 23.19 -23.64
C GLY A 223 7.18 22.52 -24.61
N THR A 224 5.91 22.95 -24.64
CA THR A 224 4.88 22.41 -25.53
C THR A 224 5.33 22.35 -26.99
N GLU A 225 6.02 23.39 -27.47
CA GLU A 225 6.55 23.46 -28.84
C GLU A 225 7.58 22.36 -29.13
N GLU A 226 8.46 22.08 -28.16
CA GLU A 226 9.49 21.04 -28.30
C GLU A 226 8.85 19.64 -28.24
N VAL A 227 7.82 19.44 -27.42
CA VAL A 227 7.03 18.20 -27.41
C VAL A 227 6.41 17.96 -28.79
N ILE A 228 5.67 18.94 -29.33
CA ILE A 228 5.03 18.83 -30.66
C ILE A 228 6.08 18.54 -31.75
N LYS A 229 7.22 19.24 -31.73
CA LYS A 229 8.30 19.04 -32.69
C LYS A 229 8.90 17.64 -32.66
N ARG A 230 8.97 17.01 -31.48
CA ARG A 230 9.52 15.65 -31.32
C ARG A 230 8.56 14.58 -31.80
N PHE A 231 7.29 14.71 -31.43
CA PHE A 231 6.23 13.76 -31.78
C PHE A 231 5.78 13.88 -33.24
N LYS A 232 5.99 15.04 -33.88
CA LYS A 232 5.67 15.28 -35.30
C LYS A 232 4.25 14.80 -35.68
N PRO A 233 3.20 15.28 -35.00
CA PRO A 233 1.83 14.89 -35.35
C PRO A 233 1.54 15.26 -36.80
N THR A 234 0.85 14.37 -37.52
CA THR A 234 0.46 14.57 -38.92
C THR A 234 -0.93 15.18 -39.05
N THR A 235 -1.74 15.06 -38.01
CA THR A 235 -3.10 15.59 -37.94
C THR A 235 -3.33 16.41 -36.67
N PRO A 236 -4.28 17.36 -36.67
CA PRO A 236 -4.67 18.09 -35.46
C PRO A 236 -5.16 17.17 -34.33
N ASP A 237 -5.80 16.05 -34.67
CA ASP A 237 -6.29 15.08 -33.69
C ASP A 237 -5.15 14.31 -33.02
N GLU A 238 -4.09 13.98 -33.76
CA GLU A 238 -2.86 13.42 -33.19
C GLU A 238 -2.19 14.43 -32.25
N GLU A 239 -2.11 15.70 -32.66
CA GLU A 239 -1.53 16.76 -31.82
C GLU A 239 -2.28 16.92 -30.49
N ALA A 240 -3.62 16.91 -30.53
CA ALA A 240 -4.47 17.05 -29.36
C ALA A 240 -4.30 15.88 -28.35
N LYS A 241 -3.92 14.69 -28.82
CA LYS A 241 -3.68 13.51 -27.98
C LYS A 241 -2.31 13.53 -27.27
N ILE A 242 -1.37 14.37 -27.71
CA ILE A 242 -0.03 14.42 -27.11
C ILE A 242 -0.09 15.08 -25.72
N PRO A 243 0.32 14.39 -24.65
CA PRO A 243 0.33 14.99 -23.33
C PRO A 243 1.39 16.09 -23.25
N LYS A 244 0.98 17.30 -22.83
CA LYS A 244 1.90 18.44 -22.65
C LYS A 244 2.78 18.28 -21.42
N LYS A 245 2.24 17.66 -20.37
CA LYS A 245 2.91 17.28 -19.13
C LYS A 245 2.30 16.00 -18.60
N LEU A 246 3.06 15.27 -17.80
CA LEU A 246 2.63 14.07 -17.12
C LEU A 246 2.67 14.33 -15.60
N PRO A 247 1.57 14.16 -14.86
CA PRO A 247 1.61 14.22 -13.41
C PRO A 247 2.33 13.00 -12.85
N TYR A 248 3.02 13.12 -11.72
CA TYR A 248 3.40 11.95 -10.94
C TYR A 248 2.15 11.26 -10.39
N ILE A 249 2.15 9.93 -10.32
CA ILE A 249 1.06 9.15 -9.72
C ILE A 249 1.60 8.50 -8.46
N VAL A 250 0.93 8.70 -7.33
CA VAL A 250 1.26 8.03 -6.06
C VAL A 250 0.10 7.14 -5.66
N ILE A 251 0.38 5.84 -5.58
CA ILE A 251 -0.57 4.81 -5.12
C ILE A 251 -0.25 4.53 -3.65
N ILE A 252 -1.21 4.74 -2.76
CA ILE A 252 -1.05 4.49 -1.33
C ILE A 252 -2.01 3.39 -0.92
N ILE A 253 -1.47 2.32 -0.34
CA ILE A 253 -2.22 1.17 0.16
C ILE A 253 -2.04 1.13 1.68
N ASP A 254 -3.12 1.33 2.44
CA ASP A 254 -3.04 1.40 3.91
C ASP A 254 -2.71 0.05 4.59
N GLU A 255 -3.31 -1.02 4.07
CA GLU A 255 -3.14 -2.37 4.61
C GLU A 255 -2.94 -3.37 3.47
N LEU A 256 -1.66 -3.66 3.18
CA LEU A 256 -1.26 -4.64 2.18
C LEU A 256 -1.74 -6.06 2.54
N ALA A 257 -1.82 -6.39 3.84
CA ALA A 257 -2.19 -7.74 4.26
C ALA A 257 -3.59 -8.13 3.77
N ASP A 258 -4.54 -7.19 3.81
CA ASP A 258 -5.92 -7.43 3.38
C ASP A 258 -5.99 -7.75 1.88
N LEU A 259 -5.09 -7.16 1.08
CA LEU A 259 -4.99 -7.49 -0.34
C LEU A 259 -4.33 -8.87 -0.55
N MET A 260 -3.22 -9.14 0.16
CA MET A 260 -2.46 -10.38 0.01
C MET A 260 -3.26 -11.62 0.41
N MET A 261 -4.21 -11.51 1.34
CA MET A 261 -5.07 -12.62 1.75
C MET A 261 -6.04 -13.08 0.65
N THR A 262 -6.39 -12.20 -0.30
CA THR A 262 -7.33 -12.52 -1.39
C THR A 262 -6.61 -12.94 -2.67
N ALA A 263 -5.56 -12.23 -3.08
CA ALA A 263 -4.91 -12.42 -4.38
C ALA A 263 -3.37 -12.25 -4.34
N SER A 264 -2.71 -12.90 -3.38
CA SER A 264 -1.27 -12.75 -3.09
C SER A 264 -0.35 -12.77 -4.33
N LYS A 265 -0.47 -13.78 -5.18
CA LYS A 265 0.41 -13.97 -6.35
C LYS A 265 0.34 -12.82 -7.34
N GLU A 266 -0.86 -12.30 -7.59
CA GLU A 266 -1.11 -11.26 -8.59
C GLU A 266 -0.65 -9.90 -8.08
N ILE A 267 -1.05 -9.56 -6.86
CA ILE A 267 -0.67 -8.32 -6.19
C ILE A 267 0.84 -8.23 -6.06
N GLU A 268 1.51 -9.30 -5.63
CA GLU A 268 2.97 -9.36 -5.56
C GLU A 268 3.59 -9.14 -6.95
N SER A 269 3.08 -9.82 -7.99
CA SER A 269 3.58 -9.66 -9.35
C SER A 269 3.45 -8.21 -9.85
N TYR A 270 2.34 -7.53 -9.58
CA TYR A 270 2.12 -6.15 -10.00
C TYR A 270 2.99 -5.17 -9.21
N ILE A 271 3.08 -5.34 -7.88
CA ILE A 271 3.94 -4.54 -7.02
C ILE A 271 5.40 -4.65 -7.47
N VAL A 272 5.90 -5.87 -7.69
CA VAL A 272 7.29 -6.10 -8.13
C VAL A 272 7.52 -5.44 -9.50
N ARG A 273 6.63 -5.66 -10.48
CA ARG A 273 6.77 -5.09 -11.81
C ARG A 273 6.79 -3.56 -11.77
N LEU A 274 5.88 -2.94 -11.02
CA LEU A 274 5.85 -1.49 -10.84
C LEU A 274 7.11 -1.00 -10.13
N ALA A 275 7.53 -1.68 -9.06
CA ALA A 275 8.67 -1.25 -8.27
C ALA A 275 10.00 -1.29 -9.04
N GLN A 276 10.15 -2.23 -9.98
CA GLN A 276 11.33 -2.36 -10.83
C GLN A 276 11.41 -1.30 -11.94
N LYS A 277 10.27 -0.86 -12.47
CA LYS A 277 10.23 -0.13 -13.75
C LYS A 277 9.56 1.23 -13.68
N SER A 278 8.79 1.54 -12.64
CA SER A 278 7.87 2.68 -12.70
C SER A 278 8.48 4.02 -12.24
N ARG A 279 9.67 3.99 -11.61
CA ARG A 279 10.45 5.18 -11.21
C ARG A 279 10.64 6.21 -12.33
N ALA A 280 11.05 5.77 -13.52
CA ALA A 280 11.37 6.68 -14.63
C ALA A 280 10.13 7.37 -15.20
N VAL A 281 8.99 6.69 -15.16
CA VAL A 281 7.69 7.18 -15.66
C VAL A 281 6.87 7.91 -14.58
N GLY A 282 7.40 8.05 -13.37
CA GLY A 282 6.80 8.83 -12.29
C GLY A 282 5.56 8.20 -11.67
N ILE A 283 5.53 6.87 -11.57
CA ILE A 283 4.53 6.17 -10.76
C ILE A 283 5.26 5.66 -9.51
N HIS A 284 4.68 5.90 -8.33
CA HIS A 284 5.27 5.61 -7.04
C HIS A 284 4.26 4.86 -6.17
N ILE A 285 4.76 3.96 -5.33
CA ILE A 285 3.92 3.12 -4.47
C ILE A 285 4.36 3.30 -3.02
N VAL A 286 3.38 3.55 -2.15
CA VAL A 286 3.53 3.52 -0.71
C VAL A 286 2.67 2.37 -0.19
N LEU A 287 3.34 1.32 0.27
CA LEU A 287 2.69 0.16 0.89
C LEU A 287 2.76 0.32 2.39
N ALA A 288 1.63 0.14 3.07
CA ALA A 288 1.58 0.09 4.52
C ALA A 288 0.97 -1.23 5.00
N THR A 289 1.37 -1.69 6.19
CA THR A 289 0.76 -2.85 6.83
C THR A 289 0.89 -2.80 8.35
N GLN A 290 -0.14 -3.29 9.05
CA GLN A 290 -0.06 -3.55 10.50
C GLN A 290 0.36 -4.97 10.83
N ARG A 291 0.47 -5.85 9.82
CA ARG A 291 0.82 -7.26 9.95
C ARG A 291 2.18 -7.53 9.32
N PRO A 292 3.29 -7.28 10.04
CA PRO A 292 4.65 -7.47 9.51
C PRO A 292 5.06 -8.95 9.47
N GLN A 293 4.29 -9.77 8.75
CA GLN A 293 4.50 -11.20 8.56
C GLN A 293 5.22 -11.47 7.25
N ALA A 294 6.02 -12.54 7.17
CA ALA A 294 6.77 -12.89 5.97
C ALA A 294 5.87 -13.24 4.76
N THR A 295 4.63 -13.68 5.03
CA THR A 295 3.60 -13.96 4.01
C THR A 295 3.02 -12.70 3.38
N VAL A 296 3.01 -11.59 4.12
CA VAL A 296 2.54 -10.27 3.65
C VAL A 296 3.70 -9.47 3.05
N VAL A 297 4.82 -9.42 3.78
CA VAL A 297 6.03 -8.69 3.40
C VAL A 297 7.08 -9.70 2.93
N THR A 298 6.84 -10.23 1.73
CA THR A 298 7.68 -11.26 1.13
C THR A 298 9.07 -10.73 0.75
N GLY A 299 10.03 -11.64 0.52
CA GLY A 299 11.36 -11.25 0.03
C GLY A 299 11.34 -10.48 -1.29
N LEU A 300 10.40 -10.80 -2.19
CA LEU A 300 10.22 -10.10 -3.47
C LEU A 300 9.73 -8.67 -3.27
N ILE A 301 8.75 -8.45 -2.38
CA ILE A 301 8.29 -7.09 -2.06
C ILE A 301 9.43 -6.30 -1.42
N LYS A 302 10.14 -6.87 -0.44
CA LYS A 302 11.26 -6.19 0.23
C LYS A 302 12.38 -5.81 -0.71
N SER A 303 12.81 -6.73 -1.57
CA SER A 303 13.92 -6.48 -2.50
C SER A 303 13.64 -5.34 -3.50
N ASN A 304 12.37 -5.05 -3.77
CA ASN A 304 11.95 -3.96 -4.66
C ASN A 304 11.45 -2.70 -3.91
N MET A 305 11.41 -2.72 -2.58
CA MET A 305 11.03 -1.60 -1.71
C MET A 305 12.25 -1.15 -0.89
N PRO A 306 13.18 -0.37 -1.48
CA PRO A 306 14.44 -0.01 -0.84
C PRO A 306 14.29 1.01 0.29
N THR A 307 13.22 1.80 0.28
CA THR A 307 12.91 2.77 1.33
C THR A 307 11.92 2.15 2.29
N ARG A 308 12.25 2.12 3.59
CA ARG A 308 11.39 1.47 4.59
C ARG A 308 11.26 2.31 5.85
N ILE A 309 10.06 2.33 6.41
CA ILE A 309 9.75 2.94 7.70
C ILE A 309 9.19 1.85 8.61
N GLY A 310 9.92 1.51 9.66
CA GLY A 310 9.45 0.64 10.73
C GLY A 310 9.02 1.47 11.93
N PHE A 311 7.74 1.46 12.25
CA PHE A 311 7.22 1.90 13.54
C PHE A 311 7.33 0.77 14.56
N ARG A 312 6.94 1.05 15.81
CA ARG A 312 6.96 0.04 16.88
C ARG A 312 6.26 -1.25 16.46
N VAL A 313 6.94 -2.37 16.67
CA VAL A 313 6.44 -3.74 16.45
C VAL A 313 6.49 -4.55 17.74
N ALA A 314 5.82 -5.70 17.77
CA ALA A 314 5.74 -6.53 18.96
C ALA A 314 7.03 -7.34 19.17
N ALA A 315 7.59 -7.91 18.10
CA ALA A 315 8.73 -8.83 18.21
C ALA A 315 9.95 -8.40 17.36
N ARG A 316 11.13 -8.91 17.75
CA ARG A 316 12.38 -8.76 16.97
C ARG A 316 12.25 -9.35 15.57
N MET A 317 11.52 -10.45 15.43
CA MET A 317 11.29 -11.11 14.14
C MET A 317 10.54 -10.17 13.19
N ASP A 318 9.51 -9.48 13.68
CA ASP A 318 8.77 -8.47 12.92
C ASP A 318 9.67 -7.33 12.45
N SER A 319 10.57 -6.85 13.32
CA SER A 319 11.55 -5.82 12.96
C SER A 319 12.44 -6.29 11.80
N ARG A 320 12.92 -7.53 11.83
CA ARG A 320 13.72 -8.11 10.75
C ARG A 320 12.92 -8.32 9.48
N ILE A 321 11.64 -8.69 9.59
CA ILE A 321 10.77 -8.81 8.43
C ILE A 321 10.71 -7.46 7.71
N ILE A 322 10.56 -6.34 8.41
CA ILE A 322 10.43 -5.02 7.77
C ILE A 322 11.78 -4.43 7.36
N LEU A 323 12.75 -4.38 8.27
CA LEU A 323 13.98 -3.57 8.16
C LEU A 323 15.22 -4.39 7.82
N ASP A 324 15.10 -5.72 7.74
CA ASP A 324 16.23 -6.67 7.70
C ASP A 324 17.17 -6.56 8.92
N GLN A 325 16.74 -5.83 9.95
CA GLN A 325 17.51 -5.49 11.14
C GLN A 325 16.61 -5.43 12.37
N ASN A 326 17.19 -5.64 13.55
CA ASN A 326 16.51 -5.42 14.82
C ASN A 326 16.43 -3.92 15.15
N GLY A 327 15.48 -3.54 16.00
CA GLY A 327 15.41 -2.23 16.62
C GLY A 327 14.00 -1.65 16.66
N ALA A 328 13.11 -2.05 15.76
CA ALA A 328 11.75 -1.53 15.73
C ALA A 328 10.93 -1.98 16.95
N GLU A 329 11.26 -3.13 17.54
CA GLU A 329 10.66 -3.62 18.79
C GLU A 329 11.02 -2.75 20.01
N MET A 330 12.08 -1.94 19.91
CA MET A 330 12.57 -1.04 20.97
C MET A 330 12.05 0.39 20.81
N LEU A 331 11.21 0.65 19.81
CA LEU A 331 10.60 1.96 19.59
C LEU A 331 9.52 2.24 20.63
N LEU A 332 9.28 3.52 20.87
CA LEU A 332 8.42 3.98 21.97
C LEU A 332 6.95 4.14 21.58
N GLY A 333 6.60 3.88 20.31
CA GLY A 333 5.28 4.16 19.75
C GLY A 333 5.05 5.65 19.53
N GLU A 334 3.79 6.05 19.31
CA GLU A 334 3.38 7.46 19.15
C GLU A 334 4.18 8.21 18.07
N GLY A 335 4.54 7.53 16.97
CA GLY A 335 5.29 8.13 15.87
C GLY A 335 6.81 7.93 15.92
N ASP A 336 7.36 7.31 16.97
CA ASP A 336 8.78 6.91 16.98
C ASP A 336 9.03 5.81 15.93
N MET A 337 9.97 6.03 15.04
CA MET A 337 10.22 5.18 13.86
C MET A 337 11.71 5.00 13.56
N LEU A 338 12.01 3.92 12.85
CA LEU A 338 13.27 3.70 12.15
C LEU A 338 13.05 3.88 10.66
N PHE A 339 13.85 4.75 10.05
CA PHE A 339 13.82 5.04 8.63
C PHE A 339 15.07 4.47 7.95
N LEU A 340 14.86 3.56 7.00
CA LEU A 340 15.88 3.01 6.13
C LEU A 340 15.90 3.79 4.82
N LYS A 341 16.99 4.52 4.56
CA LYS A 341 17.21 5.23 3.31
C LYS A 341 17.57 4.25 2.18
N PRO A 342 17.17 4.54 0.93
CA PRO A 342 17.50 3.67 -0.19
C PRO A 342 19.01 3.65 -0.44
N GLY A 343 19.55 2.45 -0.69
CA GLY A 343 20.96 2.25 -1.01
C GLY A 343 21.91 2.30 0.19
N THR A 344 21.39 2.33 1.42
CA THR A 344 22.16 2.29 2.66
C THR A 344 21.65 1.20 3.58
N SER A 345 22.51 0.69 4.47
CA SER A 345 22.10 -0.15 5.61
C SER A 345 21.80 0.65 6.87
N ASP A 346 22.02 1.96 6.84
CA ASP A 346 21.95 2.81 8.02
C ASP A 346 20.50 3.13 8.39
N LEU A 347 20.10 2.68 9.58
CA LEU A 347 18.80 3.01 10.16
C LEU A 347 18.87 4.33 10.91
N ILE A 348 18.04 5.28 10.48
CA ILE A 348 17.90 6.59 11.13
C ILE A 348 16.69 6.51 12.05
N ARG A 349 16.91 6.69 13.35
CA ARG A 349 15.79 6.86 14.28
C ARG A 349 15.22 8.27 14.15
N ALA A 350 13.91 8.37 14.06
CA ALA A 350 13.21 9.63 13.91
C ALA A 350 11.87 9.62 14.65
N GLN A 351 11.44 10.80 15.06
CA GLN A 351 10.08 11.04 15.52
C GLN A 351 9.25 11.55 14.34
N GLY A 352 8.20 10.81 14.02
CA GLY A 352 7.26 11.11 12.95
C GLY A 352 6.55 12.44 13.13
N THR A 353 6.25 13.10 12.02
CA THR A 353 5.39 14.28 11.98
C THR A 353 3.99 13.93 12.46
N PHE A 354 3.47 14.73 13.39
CA PHE A 354 2.12 14.65 13.91
C PHE A 354 1.23 15.71 13.24
N LEU A 355 0.04 15.25 12.86
CA LEU A 355 -1.08 16.03 12.35
C LEU A 355 -2.29 15.66 13.20
N ASP A 356 -3.02 16.66 13.68
CA ASP A 356 -4.34 16.41 14.25
C ASP A 356 -5.43 16.40 13.17
N ASP A 357 -6.57 15.78 13.48
CA ASP A 357 -7.68 15.67 12.54
C ASP A 357 -8.21 17.05 12.14
N GLY A 358 -8.18 18.03 13.04
CA GLY A 358 -8.61 19.41 12.74
C GLY A 358 -7.76 20.08 11.67
N GLU A 359 -6.44 19.87 11.70
CA GLU A 359 -5.50 20.31 10.67
C GLU A 359 -5.84 19.66 9.32
N ILE A 360 -6.07 18.34 9.30
CA ILE A 360 -6.43 17.59 8.07
C ILE A 360 -7.73 18.13 7.47
N HIS A 361 -8.79 18.24 8.27
CA HIS A 361 -10.10 18.73 7.80
C HIS A 361 -10.01 20.15 7.26
N SER A 362 -9.21 21.02 7.90
CA SER A 362 -9.01 22.40 7.43
C SER A 362 -8.33 22.46 6.07
N ILE A 363 -7.33 21.61 5.83
CA ILE A 363 -6.61 21.51 4.56
C ILE A 363 -7.54 20.96 3.47
N VAL A 364 -8.25 19.87 3.74
CA VAL A 364 -9.19 19.26 2.78
C VAL A 364 -10.30 20.25 2.43
N LYS A 365 -10.87 20.94 3.41
CA LYS A 365 -11.91 21.95 3.19
C LYS A 365 -11.42 23.05 2.25
N HIS A 366 -10.23 23.60 2.49
CA HIS A 366 -9.66 24.63 1.63
C HIS A 366 -9.47 24.12 0.19
N LEU A 367 -8.97 22.89 0.01
CA LEU A 367 -8.78 22.32 -1.33
C LEU A 367 -10.10 22.08 -2.06
N LYS A 368 -11.14 21.65 -1.36
CA LYS A 368 -12.49 21.47 -1.90
C LYS A 368 -13.10 22.78 -2.41
N GLU A 369 -12.84 23.90 -1.73
CA GLU A 369 -13.28 25.23 -2.16
C GLU A 369 -12.53 25.71 -3.43
N VAL A 370 -11.32 25.19 -3.67
CA VAL A 370 -10.50 25.54 -4.84
C VAL A 370 -10.87 24.73 -6.08
N ALA A 371 -11.05 23.41 -5.94
CA ALA A 371 -11.37 22.53 -7.06
C ALA A 371 -12.02 21.21 -6.62
N GLU A 372 -12.89 20.67 -7.48
CA GLU A 372 -13.47 19.34 -7.33
C GLU A 372 -12.55 18.24 -7.91
N PRO A 373 -12.63 17.00 -7.40
CA PRO A 373 -11.91 15.86 -7.95
C PRO A 373 -12.40 15.54 -9.37
N GLN A 374 -11.44 15.41 -10.28
CA GLN A 374 -11.68 14.93 -11.64
C GLN A 374 -11.17 13.49 -11.74
N PHE A 375 -12.11 12.55 -11.64
CA PHE A 375 -11.78 11.14 -11.72
C PHE A 375 -11.44 10.70 -13.14
N HIS A 376 -10.48 9.79 -13.25
CA HIS A 376 -10.03 9.21 -14.50
C HIS A 376 -11.07 8.21 -15.01
N PRO A 377 -11.59 8.35 -16.25
CA PRO A 377 -12.67 7.51 -16.76
C PRO A 377 -12.40 6.01 -16.71
N GLU A 378 -11.16 5.59 -17.01
CA GLU A 378 -10.81 4.17 -16.95
C GLU A 378 -10.87 3.61 -15.53
N LEU A 379 -10.55 4.42 -14.51
CA LEU A 379 -10.52 3.96 -13.12
C LEU A 379 -11.92 3.91 -12.51
N THR A 380 -12.81 4.82 -12.91
CA THR A 380 -14.21 4.82 -12.44
C THR A 380 -15.04 3.69 -13.03
N GLN A 381 -14.58 3.11 -14.13
CA GLN A 381 -15.23 1.99 -14.82
C GLN A 381 -14.78 0.62 -14.33
N LEU A 382 -13.80 0.53 -13.41
CA LEU A 382 -13.28 -0.74 -12.84
C LEU A 382 -14.23 -1.40 -11.83
N LYS A 383 -15.54 -1.10 -11.88
CA LYS A 383 -16.52 -1.71 -10.97
C LYS A 383 -16.54 -3.23 -11.11
N HIS A 384 -16.92 -3.90 -10.02
CA HIS A 384 -17.20 -5.33 -10.01
C HIS A 384 -18.04 -5.71 -11.23
N ILE A 385 -17.55 -6.68 -12.00
CA ILE A 385 -18.33 -7.28 -13.08
C ILE A 385 -19.31 -8.22 -12.39
N ASP A 386 -20.56 -7.79 -12.22
CA ASP A 386 -21.65 -8.72 -11.97
C ASP A 386 -21.83 -9.54 -13.24
N THR A 387 -21.34 -10.78 -13.21
CA THR A 387 -21.44 -11.75 -14.32
C THR A 387 -22.89 -12.10 -14.69
N SER A 388 -23.87 -11.65 -13.91
CA SER A 388 -25.30 -11.87 -14.13
C SER A 388 -25.97 -10.88 -15.09
N GLU A 389 -25.36 -9.74 -15.43
CA GLU A 389 -25.93 -8.73 -16.35
C GLU A 389 -24.99 -8.40 -17.53
N ILE A 390 -24.34 -9.40 -18.11
CA ILE A 390 -23.44 -9.18 -19.24
C ILE A 390 -24.24 -9.02 -20.54
N GLN A 391 -24.59 -7.78 -20.89
CA GLN A 391 -24.86 -7.44 -22.30
C GLN A 391 -23.56 -7.63 -23.10
N LYS A 392 -23.66 -8.39 -24.20
CA LYS A 392 -22.54 -8.65 -25.13
C LYS A 392 -22.00 -7.31 -25.66
N ASP A 393 -20.77 -6.95 -25.27
CA ASP A 393 -20.12 -5.72 -25.76
C ASP A 393 -20.04 -5.75 -27.29
N GLU A 394 -20.33 -4.64 -27.97
CA GLU A 394 -20.34 -4.56 -29.45
C GLU A 394 -19.03 -5.04 -30.10
N LEU A 395 -17.89 -4.89 -29.41
CA LEU A 395 -16.58 -5.29 -29.89
C LEU A 395 -16.16 -6.68 -29.36
N PHE A 396 -17.03 -7.39 -28.66
CA PHE A 396 -16.70 -8.67 -28.04
C PHE A 396 -16.25 -9.70 -29.07
N ASP A 397 -17.02 -9.92 -30.14
CA ASP A 397 -16.70 -10.94 -31.15
C ASP A 397 -15.40 -10.58 -31.91
N ASP A 398 -15.19 -9.29 -32.20
CA ASP A 398 -13.93 -8.80 -32.79
C ASP A 398 -12.73 -9.00 -31.87
N ALA A 399 -12.92 -8.76 -30.57
CA ALA A 399 -11.89 -9.02 -29.57
C ALA A 399 -11.57 -10.51 -29.46
N VAL A 400 -12.58 -11.39 -29.51
CA VAL A 400 -12.37 -12.84 -29.49
C VAL A 400 -11.51 -13.24 -30.68
N ARG A 401 -11.86 -12.80 -31.90
CA ARG A 401 -11.07 -13.08 -33.11
C ARG A 401 -9.61 -12.64 -32.96
N VAL A 402 -9.37 -11.46 -32.41
CA VAL A 402 -8.00 -10.95 -32.15
C VAL A 402 -7.24 -11.83 -31.17
N VAL A 403 -7.89 -12.25 -30.08
CA VAL A 403 -7.28 -13.08 -29.02
C VAL A 403 -6.99 -14.50 -29.52
N LEU A 404 -7.95 -15.13 -30.23
CA LEU A 404 -7.80 -16.46 -30.79
C LEU A 404 -6.72 -16.50 -31.88
N ALA A 405 -6.70 -15.51 -32.78
CA ALA A 405 -5.69 -15.43 -33.85
C ALA A 405 -4.27 -15.21 -33.31
N SER A 406 -4.14 -14.45 -32.22
CA SER A 406 -2.85 -14.19 -31.57
C SER A 406 -2.45 -15.25 -30.55
N LYS A 407 -3.36 -16.18 -30.21
CA LYS A 407 -3.22 -17.18 -29.14
C LYS A 407 -2.84 -16.60 -27.78
N ARG A 408 -3.24 -15.34 -27.49
CA ARG A 408 -2.85 -14.62 -26.27
C ARG A 408 -3.99 -13.75 -25.74
N GLY A 409 -4.61 -14.16 -24.62
CA GLY A 409 -5.65 -13.38 -23.93
C GLY A 409 -5.08 -12.31 -23.00
N SER A 410 -4.60 -11.20 -23.55
CA SER A 410 -4.06 -10.09 -22.74
C SER A 410 -4.79 -8.77 -22.98
N VAL A 411 -5.06 -8.02 -21.90
CA VAL A 411 -5.69 -6.69 -21.93
C VAL A 411 -4.92 -5.73 -22.85
N SER A 412 -3.59 -5.70 -22.72
CA SER A 412 -2.73 -4.83 -23.54
C SER A 412 -2.69 -5.17 -25.03
N LEU A 413 -3.03 -6.40 -25.42
CA LEU A 413 -3.22 -6.76 -26.84
C LEU A 413 -4.49 -6.12 -27.38
N LEU A 414 -5.61 -6.25 -26.66
CA LEU A 414 -6.90 -5.71 -27.09
C LEU A 414 -6.86 -4.19 -27.18
N GLN A 415 -6.26 -3.51 -26.19
CA GLN A 415 -6.08 -2.06 -26.22
C GLN A 415 -5.35 -1.59 -27.50
N ARG A 416 -4.29 -2.32 -27.91
CA ARG A 416 -3.50 -1.97 -29.09
C ARG A 416 -4.19 -2.32 -30.42
N ARG A 417 -4.90 -3.45 -30.47
CA ARG A 417 -5.50 -3.96 -31.72
C ARG A 417 -6.85 -3.32 -32.02
N LEU A 418 -7.64 -3.04 -30.99
CA LEU A 418 -8.99 -2.49 -31.12
C LEU A 418 -9.08 -1.01 -30.71
N SER A 419 -7.98 -0.40 -30.27
CA SER A 419 -7.94 1.02 -29.85
C SER A 419 -8.96 1.35 -28.75
N ILE A 420 -9.23 0.41 -27.86
CA ILE A 420 -10.15 0.55 -26.73
C ILE A 420 -9.39 0.79 -25.41
N GLY A 421 -10.04 1.47 -24.46
CA GLY A 421 -9.45 1.76 -23.14
C GLY A 421 -9.27 0.52 -22.25
N TYR A 422 -8.51 0.68 -21.16
CA TYR A 422 -8.19 -0.43 -20.25
C TYR A 422 -9.43 -1.10 -19.66
N ALA A 423 -10.37 -0.32 -19.11
CA ALA A 423 -11.56 -0.86 -18.44
C ALA A 423 -12.43 -1.72 -19.38
N ARG A 424 -12.66 -1.25 -20.61
CA ARG A 424 -13.42 -2.02 -21.63
C ARG A 424 -12.66 -3.28 -22.04
N SER A 425 -11.34 -3.19 -22.24
CA SER A 425 -10.50 -4.34 -22.58
C SER A 425 -10.47 -5.40 -21.47
N SER A 426 -10.34 -4.96 -20.21
CA SER A 426 -10.37 -5.81 -19.02
C SER A 426 -11.71 -6.53 -18.92
N ARG A 427 -12.82 -5.79 -19.07
CA ARG A 427 -14.18 -6.36 -19.07
C ARG A 427 -14.36 -7.41 -20.16
N ILE A 428 -13.93 -7.12 -21.38
CA ILE A 428 -14.02 -8.06 -22.51
C ILE A 428 -13.19 -9.34 -22.25
N ILE A 429 -12.00 -9.23 -21.66
CA ILE A 429 -11.19 -10.40 -21.27
C ILE A 429 -11.87 -11.24 -20.19
N GLU A 430 -12.50 -10.61 -19.20
CA GLU A 430 -13.27 -11.32 -18.16
C GLU A 430 -14.50 -12.01 -18.74
N MET A 431 -15.23 -11.34 -19.64
CA MET A 431 -16.34 -11.94 -20.38
C MET A 431 -15.89 -13.16 -21.17
N MET A 432 -14.74 -13.10 -21.86
CA MET A 432 -14.21 -14.25 -22.58
C MET A 432 -13.87 -15.43 -21.67
N ALA A 433 -13.36 -15.17 -20.47
CA ALA A 433 -13.08 -16.23 -19.50
C ALA A 433 -14.36 -16.83 -18.92
N ALA A 434 -15.36 -15.99 -18.61
CA ALA A 434 -16.68 -16.45 -18.17
C ALA A 434 -17.39 -17.30 -19.24
N SER A 435 -17.20 -16.97 -20.52
CA SER A 435 -17.71 -17.76 -21.66
C SER A 435 -16.85 -19.00 -22.00
N GLY A 436 -15.80 -19.30 -21.24
CA GLY A 436 -14.92 -20.46 -21.47
C GLY A 436 -13.99 -20.36 -22.69
N ILE A 437 -13.90 -19.19 -23.32
CA ILE A 437 -13.01 -18.91 -24.48
C ILE A 437 -11.55 -18.79 -24.00
N LEU A 438 -11.37 -18.21 -22.82
CA LEU A 438 -10.09 -18.07 -22.14
C LEU A 438 -10.06 -18.90 -20.87
N GLY A 439 -8.88 -19.41 -20.53
CA GLY A 439 -8.66 -20.13 -19.29
C GLY A 439 -8.73 -19.19 -18.07
N GLU A 440 -8.64 -19.80 -16.89
CA GLU A 440 -8.60 -19.07 -15.63
C GLU A 440 -7.50 -17.99 -15.63
N TYR A 441 -7.74 -16.94 -14.87
CA TYR A 441 -6.79 -15.85 -14.75
C TYR A 441 -5.46 -16.34 -14.14
N LYS A 442 -4.37 -16.19 -14.90
CA LYS A 442 -3.00 -16.52 -14.47
C LYS A 442 -2.19 -15.24 -14.15
N GLY A 443 -2.80 -14.30 -13.43
CA GLY A 443 -2.16 -13.05 -13.00
C GLY A 443 -1.58 -12.20 -14.14
N SER A 444 -0.27 -11.90 -14.10
CA SER A 444 0.38 -10.99 -15.06
C SER A 444 0.66 -11.59 -16.45
N GLN A 445 0.38 -12.88 -16.66
CA GLN A 445 0.54 -13.55 -17.94
C GLN A 445 -0.74 -13.46 -18.79
N ALA A 446 -0.57 -13.53 -20.11
CA ALA A 446 -1.72 -13.62 -21.01
C ALA A 446 -2.50 -14.92 -20.70
N ARG A 447 -3.83 -14.83 -20.63
CA ARG A 447 -4.68 -16.01 -20.43
C ARG A 447 -4.50 -16.96 -21.61
N GLU A 448 -4.46 -18.25 -21.29
CA GLU A 448 -4.41 -19.32 -22.28
C GLU A 448 -5.73 -19.37 -23.04
N VAL A 449 -5.61 -19.60 -24.34
CA VAL A 449 -6.75 -19.71 -25.24
C VAL A 449 -7.24 -21.15 -25.19
N MET A 450 -8.53 -21.34 -24.85
CA MET A 450 -9.13 -22.66 -24.60
C MET A 450 -9.83 -23.25 -25.83
N MET A 451 -10.04 -22.44 -26.87
CA MET A 451 -10.70 -22.84 -28.11
C MET A 451 -9.98 -22.28 -29.33
N THR A 452 -10.20 -22.87 -30.49
CA THR A 452 -9.66 -22.39 -31.76
C THR A 452 -10.59 -21.37 -32.42
N LEU A 453 -10.04 -20.59 -33.36
CA LEU A 453 -10.84 -19.63 -34.13
C LEU A 453 -11.96 -20.33 -34.91
N ASP A 454 -11.65 -21.49 -35.51
CA ASP A 454 -12.61 -22.27 -36.30
C ASP A 454 -13.75 -22.82 -35.42
N GLU A 455 -13.45 -23.27 -34.19
CA GLU A 455 -14.46 -23.72 -33.22
C GLU A 455 -15.36 -22.56 -32.78
N TYR A 456 -14.79 -21.37 -32.55
CA TYR A 456 -15.57 -20.19 -32.19
C TYR A 456 -16.47 -19.71 -33.33
N GLU A 457 -15.96 -19.70 -34.57
CA GLU A 457 -16.78 -19.36 -35.76
C GLU A 457 -17.91 -20.35 -35.98
N ALA A 458 -17.69 -21.64 -35.70
CA ALA A 458 -18.76 -22.66 -35.75
C ALA A 458 -19.84 -22.40 -34.70
N ILE A 459 -19.46 -21.99 -33.47
CA ILE A 459 -20.41 -21.61 -32.41
C ILE A 459 -21.20 -20.37 -32.82
N CYS A 460 -20.55 -19.33 -33.34
CA CYS A 460 -21.23 -18.13 -33.83
C CYS A 460 -22.22 -18.45 -34.95
N ALA A 461 -21.82 -19.27 -35.93
CA ALA A 461 -22.68 -19.67 -37.04
C ALA A 461 -23.88 -20.51 -36.56
N GLN A 462 -23.70 -21.32 -35.52
CA GLN A 462 -24.79 -22.09 -34.91
C GLN A 462 -25.76 -21.18 -34.14
N MET A 463 -25.25 -20.22 -33.36
CA MET A 463 -26.09 -19.24 -32.64
C MET A 463 -26.86 -18.33 -33.62
N GLU A 464 -26.24 -17.88 -34.71
CA GLU A 464 -26.92 -17.09 -35.76
C GLU A 464 -27.99 -17.93 -36.52
N ALA A 465 -27.76 -19.24 -36.66
CA ALA A 465 -28.74 -20.15 -37.24
C ALA A 465 -29.93 -20.39 -36.29
N ASP A 466 -29.66 -20.50 -34.98
CA ASP A 466 -30.67 -20.72 -33.95
C ASP A 466 -31.53 -19.45 -33.71
N GLU A 467 -30.91 -18.25 -33.72
CA GLU A 467 -31.62 -16.96 -33.71
C GLU A 467 -32.51 -16.78 -34.94
N ASN A 468 -32.00 -17.10 -36.14
CA ASN A 468 -32.80 -17.04 -37.38
C ASN A 468 -33.90 -18.11 -37.44
N ALA A 469 -33.74 -19.22 -36.72
CA ALA A 469 -34.75 -20.27 -36.59
C ALA A 469 -35.82 -19.96 -35.52
N GLY A 470 -35.66 -18.88 -34.74
CA GLY A 470 -36.62 -18.43 -33.73
C GLY A 470 -36.64 -19.26 -32.46
N TYR A 471 -35.55 -19.99 -32.15
CA TYR A 471 -35.43 -20.68 -30.86
C TYR A 471 -34.87 -19.72 -29.82
N VAL A 472 -35.73 -19.27 -28.91
CA VAL A 472 -35.31 -18.55 -27.69
C VAL A 472 -34.73 -19.57 -26.72
N ASP A 473 -33.54 -19.27 -26.20
CA ASP A 473 -32.86 -20.07 -25.19
C ASP A 473 -33.78 -20.27 -23.96
N MET A 474 -34.08 -21.53 -23.61
CA MET A 474 -34.95 -21.89 -22.47
C MET A 474 -34.19 -21.85 -21.13
N ALA A 475 -33.13 -21.04 -21.04
CA ALA A 475 -32.26 -20.90 -19.88
C ALA A 475 -32.51 -19.63 -19.04
N GLU A 476 -33.70 -19.01 -19.15
CA GLU A 476 -34.22 -18.12 -18.11
C GLU A 476 -35.26 -18.85 -17.27
N PRO A 477 -35.23 -18.78 -15.92
CA PRO A 477 -36.36 -19.24 -15.13
C PRO A 477 -37.51 -18.26 -15.37
N SER A 478 -38.45 -18.68 -16.22
CA SER A 478 -39.71 -17.99 -16.45
C SER A 478 -40.40 -17.73 -15.10
N GLN A 479 -40.65 -16.46 -14.80
CA GLN A 479 -41.62 -16.04 -13.78
C GLN A 479 -43.04 -16.37 -14.27
N GLU A 480 -43.38 -17.65 -14.37
CA GLU A 480 -44.77 -18.09 -14.53
C GLU A 480 -45.04 -19.24 -13.56
N GLU A 481 -45.88 -18.96 -12.57
CA GLU A 481 -46.35 -19.96 -11.60
C GLU A 481 -47.07 -21.10 -12.32
N PRO A 482 -46.78 -22.38 -12.01
CA PRO A 482 -47.59 -23.48 -12.51
C PRO A 482 -48.91 -23.52 -11.74
N ALA A 483 -50.00 -23.27 -12.47
CA ALA A 483 -51.35 -23.55 -12.03
C ALA A 483 -51.57 -25.07 -11.87
N TYR A 484 -51.49 -25.56 -10.64
CA TYR A 484 -52.24 -26.74 -10.21
C TYR A 484 -52.96 -26.43 -8.90
N VAL A 485 -54.28 -26.34 -9.02
CA VAL A 485 -55.22 -26.25 -7.90
C VAL A 485 -55.26 -27.61 -7.20
N SER A 486 -54.95 -27.65 -5.90
CA SER A 486 -55.62 -28.58 -4.99
C SER A 486 -56.33 -27.75 -3.92
N GLU A 487 -57.63 -28.03 -3.80
CA GLU A 487 -58.61 -27.30 -3.00
C GLU A 487 -58.17 -27.02 -1.56
N GLY A 488 -58.36 -25.78 -1.12
CA GLY A 488 -58.55 -25.50 0.29
C GLY A 488 -58.04 -24.16 0.79
N GLN A 489 -58.58 -23.03 0.31
CA GLN A 489 -58.92 -21.90 1.19
C GLN A 489 -59.69 -20.78 0.48
N ARG A 490 -60.96 -20.70 0.86
CA ARG A 490 -61.81 -19.50 1.03
C ARG A 490 -61.10 -18.52 1.98
N GLU A 491 -61.19 -17.18 1.95
CA GLU A 491 -62.19 -16.22 1.47
C GLU A 491 -61.63 -14.78 1.52
N TYR A 492 -62.00 -13.99 0.50
CA TYR A 492 -62.28 -12.54 0.39
C TYR A 492 -61.30 -11.38 0.71
N MET A 493 -61.16 -10.57 -0.36
CA MET A 493 -60.76 -9.16 -0.51
C MET A 493 -61.60 -8.13 0.27
N ALA A 494 -61.02 -6.93 0.51
CA ALA A 494 -61.55 -5.59 0.16
C ALA A 494 -60.75 -4.51 0.95
N ILE A 495 -60.00 -3.59 0.32
CA ILE A 495 -60.39 -2.30 -0.30
C ILE A 495 -60.52 -1.13 0.71
N GLU A 496 -59.67 -0.13 0.44
CA GLU A 496 -59.77 1.33 0.58
C GLU A 496 -59.77 2.09 1.93
N SER A 497 -59.09 3.24 1.79
CA SER A 497 -58.94 4.45 2.59
C SER A 497 -60.24 5.09 3.07
N ASP A 498 -60.26 5.67 4.27
CA ASP A 498 -60.22 7.12 4.49
C ASP A 498 -60.27 7.52 5.99
N ALA A 499 -59.72 8.70 6.27
CA ALA A 499 -60.11 9.69 7.29
C ALA A 499 -60.03 9.42 8.82
N SER A 500 -59.21 10.29 9.44
CA SER A 500 -59.54 11.22 10.55
C SER A 500 -59.49 10.80 12.03
N GLU A 501 -58.98 11.76 12.82
CA GLU A 501 -59.19 12.06 14.24
C GLU A 501 -58.53 11.13 15.28
N ASP A 502 -57.47 11.57 15.98
CA ASP A 502 -57.39 12.50 17.11
C ASP A 502 -57.38 11.75 18.46
N LYS A 503 -56.38 12.09 19.27
CA LYS A 503 -56.36 12.16 20.75
C LYS A 503 -55.75 11.08 21.65
N ASP A 504 -54.97 11.66 22.58
CA ASP A 504 -54.66 11.32 23.98
C ASP A 504 -53.61 10.22 24.20
N GLU A 505 -52.38 10.61 24.59
CA GLU A 505 -51.93 10.81 25.98
C GLU A 505 -52.12 9.57 26.85
N VAL A 506 -51.01 8.95 27.30
CA VAL A 506 -50.70 8.65 28.71
C VAL A 506 -49.21 8.25 28.82
N GLU A 507 -48.55 8.86 29.80
CA GLU A 507 -47.17 8.69 30.25
C GLU A 507 -46.92 7.40 31.07
N GLU A 508 -45.64 7.22 31.46
CA GLU A 508 -45.12 6.42 32.59
C GLU A 508 -45.03 4.90 32.37
N LYS A 509 -43.98 4.16 32.75
CA LYS A 509 -42.82 4.31 33.65
C LYS A 509 -41.78 3.24 33.25
N GLU A 510 -40.48 3.55 33.30
CA GLU A 510 -39.50 2.99 34.27
C GLU A 510 -39.73 1.52 34.65
N ASP A 511 -38.77 0.65 34.35
CA ASP A 511 -38.05 -0.11 35.37
C ASP A 511 -36.76 -0.72 34.81
N GLU A 512 -35.70 -0.56 35.61
CA GLU A 512 -34.39 -1.19 35.54
C GLU A 512 -34.53 -2.71 35.73
N ASP A 513 -33.59 -3.50 35.20
CA ASP A 513 -33.07 -4.66 35.94
C ASP A 513 -31.70 -5.11 35.39
N GLU A 514 -30.75 -5.13 36.30
CA GLU A 514 -29.39 -5.67 36.25
C GLU A 514 -29.41 -7.15 36.70
N TYR A 515 -28.23 -7.80 36.73
CA TYR A 515 -27.90 -9.15 37.24
C TYR A 515 -28.13 -10.30 36.23
N GLU A 516 -27.25 -11.30 36.07
CA GLU A 516 -26.02 -11.67 36.75
C GLU A 516 -25.23 -12.68 35.89
N LEU A 517 -23.94 -12.79 36.18
CA LEU A 517 -22.96 -13.73 35.60
C LEU A 517 -23.27 -15.18 35.97
N VAL A 518 -22.96 -16.11 35.07
CA VAL A 518 -22.75 -17.53 35.39
C VAL A 518 -21.43 -17.96 34.77
N ASP A 519 -20.47 -18.27 35.65
CA ASP A 519 -19.27 -19.05 35.36
C ASP A 519 -19.67 -20.53 35.19
N GLU A 520 -19.17 -21.19 34.14
CA GLU A 520 -19.04 -22.65 34.10
C GLU A 520 -17.60 -23.00 33.67
N ASP A 521 -16.85 -23.54 34.64
CA ASP A 521 -15.68 -24.38 34.44
C ASP A 521 -16.10 -25.67 33.72
N GLU A 522 -15.28 -26.19 32.81
CA GLU A 522 -14.94 -27.63 32.71
C GLU A 522 -13.86 -27.90 31.63
N ASP A 523 -12.70 -28.33 32.13
CA ASP A 523 -11.90 -29.51 31.77
C ASP A 523 -11.27 -29.73 30.38
N GLU A 524 -9.93 -29.75 30.48
CA GLU A 524 -8.91 -30.58 29.81
C GLU A 524 -9.34 -31.70 28.85
N VAL A 525 -8.76 -31.70 27.64
CA VAL A 525 -8.22 -32.91 27.01
C VAL A 525 -6.92 -32.55 26.28
N GLU A 526 -5.81 -33.14 26.73
CA GLU A 526 -4.51 -33.22 26.05
C GLU A 526 -4.61 -34.20 24.88
N ASP A 527 -4.13 -33.83 23.69
CA ASP A 527 -3.76 -34.78 22.63
C ASP A 527 -2.33 -34.49 22.19
N ASP A 528 -1.44 -35.42 22.56
CA ASP A 528 -0.05 -35.53 22.13
C ASP A 528 0.00 -36.12 20.70
N GLU A 529 0.57 -35.40 19.74
CA GLU A 529 1.09 -36.00 18.49
C GLU A 529 2.60 -35.79 18.40
N GLU A 530 3.34 -36.86 18.75
CA GLU A 530 4.75 -37.07 18.42
C GLU A 530 4.92 -37.19 16.89
N TYR A 531 5.77 -36.35 16.31
CA TYR A 531 6.30 -36.55 14.95
C TYR A 531 7.72 -37.11 15.04
N GLU A 532 7.88 -38.34 14.57
CA GLU A 532 9.16 -39.02 14.34
C GLU A 532 10.04 -38.24 13.34
N ILE A 533 11.28 -37.99 13.73
CA ILE A 533 12.36 -37.50 12.86
C ILE A 533 12.96 -38.73 12.18
N VAL A 534 12.88 -38.76 10.84
CA VAL A 534 13.62 -39.72 10.01
C VAL A 534 14.94 -39.06 9.61
N ASP A 535 16.04 -39.62 10.11
CA ASP A 535 17.41 -39.34 9.66
C ASP A 535 17.62 -39.98 8.28
N GLU A 536 17.94 -39.16 7.27
CA GLU A 536 18.55 -39.61 6.02
C GLU A 536 20.01 -39.11 5.99
N GLU A 537 20.93 -40.05 6.20
CA GLU A 537 22.35 -39.95 5.85
C GLU A 537 22.49 -40.16 4.33
N GLU A 538 23.02 -39.19 3.59
CA GLU A 538 23.62 -39.42 2.27
C GLU A 538 24.96 -38.68 2.16
N GLU A 539 26.01 -39.50 2.34
CA GLU A 539 27.24 -39.67 1.56
C GLU A 539 27.99 -38.44 0.99
N GLU A 540 29.23 -38.33 1.47
CA GLU A 540 30.35 -37.62 0.89
C GLU A 540 30.80 -38.28 -0.44
N GLU A 541 30.91 -37.50 -1.52
CA GLU A 541 31.79 -37.85 -2.64
C GLU A 541 32.82 -36.72 -2.88
N GLU A 542 34.08 -37.13 -2.77
CA GLU A 542 35.27 -36.41 -3.14
C GLU A 542 35.38 -36.31 -4.67
N GLU A 543 35.65 -35.11 -5.22
CA GLU A 543 36.35 -35.00 -6.50
C GLU A 543 37.51 -34.00 -6.36
N GLU A 544 38.72 -34.56 -6.30
CA GLU A 544 39.97 -33.90 -6.64
C GLU A 544 39.96 -33.48 -8.11
N GLY A 545 40.46 -32.27 -8.38
CA GLY A 545 40.64 -31.76 -9.73
C GLY A 545 41.69 -30.65 -9.76
N ASP A 546 42.97 -31.06 -9.75
CA ASP A 546 44.11 -30.28 -10.21
C ASP A 546 43.87 -29.72 -11.63
N ALA A 547 44.22 -28.45 -11.85
CA ALA A 547 44.99 -28.03 -13.04
C ALA A 547 45.39 -26.54 -12.97
N ASP A 548 46.69 -26.33 -13.17
CA ASP A 548 47.41 -25.08 -13.39
C ASP A 548 46.88 -24.24 -14.59
N GLU A 549 46.87 -22.91 -14.45
CA GLU A 549 47.66 -21.92 -15.23
C GLU A 549 47.31 -20.45 -14.86
#